data_AF-A0A958IC46-F1
#
_entry.id   AF-A0A958IC46-F1
#
_cell.length_a   1.000
_cell.length_b   1.000
_cell.length_c   1.000
_cell.angle_alpha   90.00
_cell.angle_beta   90.00
_cell.angle_gamma   90.00
#
_symmetry.space_group_name_H-M   'P 1'
#
loop_
_entity.id
_entity.type
_entity.pdbx_description
1 polymer ?
#
loop_
_entity_poly.entity_id
_entity_poly.type
_entity_poly.pdbx_seq_one_letter_code
_entity_poly.pdbx_strand_id
1 'polypeptide(L)'
;FSTYNKNGYRNPPMWNLAIDLMAKVPDLPVICDPSHICGNRELIHKVSQRAFDLAMNGVMIETHIDPDNALSDANQQLTPARLAEILGELQFRRPGGDLSDPEAVLADMRHEIDETDQELLEIMRRRTEIVARIGKLKRDHHMTILQVSRWKQLLEDRLQRGNRIGLEEDFVEDIFRVIHERSIKMQSEVMNQ
;
A
#
# COMPACT_ATOMS: atom_id res chain seq x y z
N PHE A 1 -0.98 -2.40 24.53
CA PHE A 1 -1.38 -2.02 23.17
C PHE A 1 -1.44 -0.51 23.09
N SER A 2 -0.46 0.16 22.49
CA SER A 2 -0.48 1.61 22.27
C SER A 2 -0.02 1.89 20.84
N THR A 3 -0.93 2.37 20.01
CA THR A 3 -0.68 2.76 18.63
C THR A 3 -0.41 4.27 18.57
N TYR A 4 0.81 4.61 18.16
CA TYR A 4 1.26 5.98 17.89
C TYR A 4 0.93 6.32 16.42
N ASN A 5 -0.35 6.52 16.08
CA ASN A 5 -0.71 7.25 14.87
C ASN A 5 -2.17 7.73 14.89
N LYS A 6 -2.37 9.06 14.85
CA LYS A 6 -3.69 9.71 14.84
C LYS A 6 -4.33 9.69 13.43
N ASN A 7 -4.49 8.50 12.84
CA ASN A 7 -5.16 8.37 11.53
C ASN A 7 -6.69 8.17 11.65
N GLY A 8 -7.28 8.51 12.80
CA GLY A 8 -8.73 8.35 13.05
C GLY A 8 -9.20 6.91 13.31
N TYR A 9 -8.32 5.91 13.15
CA TYR A 9 -8.59 4.50 13.44
C TYR A 9 -8.12 4.09 14.85
N ARG A 10 -8.86 3.21 15.51
CA ARG A 10 -8.43 2.52 16.75
C ARG A 10 -7.30 1.53 16.44
N ASN A 11 -7.49 0.72 15.41
CA ASN A 11 -6.51 -0.24 14.91
C ASN A 11 -6.27 0.03 13.41
N PRO A 12 -5.10 0.56 13.02
CA PRO A 12 -4.79 0.80 11.62
C PRO A 12 -4.94 -0.49 10.80
N PRO A 13 -5.72 -0.48 9.71
CA PRO A 13 -5.96 -1.68 8.94
C PRO A 13 -4.71 -2.10 8.17
N MET A 14 -4.26 -3.35 8.36
CA MET A 14 -3.16 -3.94 7.61
C MET A 14 -3.65 -4.56 6.30
N TRP A 15 -4.14 -3.71 5.38
CA TRP A 15 -4.74 -4.18 4.12
C TRP A 15 -3.78 -5.06 3.30
N ASN A 16 -2.51 -4.71 3.27
CA ASN A 16 -1.46 -5.48 2.59
C ASN A 16 -1.39 -6.93 3.10
N LEU A 17 -1.48 -7.16 4.41
CA LEU A 17 -1.43 -8.50 4.97
C LEU A 17 -2.63 -9.35 4.54
N ALA A 18 -3.82 -8.74 4.48
CA ALA A 18 -5.02 -9.42 4.02
C ALA A 18 -4.94 -9.74 2.51
N ILE A 19 -4.43 -8.81 1.71
CA ILE A 19 -4.19 -9.02 0.26
C ILE A 19 -3.19 -10.16 0.05
N ASP A 20 -2.08 -10.18 0.79
CA ASP A 20 -1.08 -11.25 0.72
C ASP A 20 -1.67 -12.61 1.12
N LEU A 21 -2.56 -12.65 2.13
CA LEU A 21 -3.25 -13.85 2.55
C LEU A 21 -4.17 -14.38 1.45
N MET A 22 -5.00 -13.51 0.86
CA MET A 22 -5.90 -13.88 -0.24
C MET A 22 -5.13 -14.35 -1.47
N ALA A 23 -3.98 -13.73 -1.77
CA ALA A 23 -3.12 -14.17 -2.87
C ALA A 23 -2.51 -15.56 -2.62
N LYS A 24 -2.16 -15.88 -1.37
CA LYS A 24 -1.56 -17.18 -1.00
C LYS A 24 -2.59 -18.30 -0.82
N VAL A 25 -3.79 -17.97 -0.37
CA VAL A 25 -4.88 -18.93 -0.11
C VAL A 25 -6.20 -18.40 -0.69
N PRO A 26 -6.40 -18.50 -2.02
CA PRO A 26 -7.52 -17.86 -2.71
C PRO A 26 -8.91 -18.31 -2.27
N ASP A 27 -9.03 -19.56 -1.82
CA ASP A 27 -10.32 -20.15 -1.43
C ASP A 27 -10.69 -19.86 0.03
N LEU A 28 -9.82 -19.23 0.82
CA LEU A 28 -10.09 -18.92 2.22
C LEU A 28 -11.02 -17.70 2.32
N PRO A 29 -12.23 -17.82 2.90
CA PRO A 29 -13.09 -16.67 3.09
C PRO A 29 -12.48 -15.67 4.06
N VAL A 30 -12.35 -14.40 3.65
CA VAL A 30 -11.83 -13.30 4.46
C VAL A 30 -12.95 -12.33 4.78
N ILE A 31 -13.15 -12.05 6.07
CA ILE A 31 -14.15 -11.11 6.58
C ILE A 31 -13.42 -9.97 7.30
N CYS A 32 -13.78 -8.73 7.00
CA CYS A 32 -13.23 -7.54 7.65
C CYS A 32 -14.05 -7.17 8.89
N ASP A 33 -13.42 -6.77 9.98
CA ASP A 33 -14.10 -6.20 11.15
C ASP A 33 -13.91 -4.66 11.18
N PRO A 34 -14.77 -3.89 10.50
CA PRO A 34 -14.72 -2.43 10.52
C PRO A 34 -14.98 -1.84 11.92
N SER A 35 -15.77 -2.48 12.78
CA SER A 35 -16.09 -1.95 14.11
C SER A 35 -14.82 -1.83 14.95
N HIS A 36 -13.99 -2.89 15.00
CA HIS A 36 -12.73 -2.86 15.74
C HIS A 36 -11.64 -2.03 15.08
N ILE A 37 -11.58 -1.96 13.74
CA ILE A 37 -10.65 -1.10 13.01
C ILE A 37 -10.90 0.37 13.36
N CYS A 38 -12.16 0.80 13.25
CA CYS A 38 -12.55 2.18 13.46
C CYS A 38 -12.52 2.56 14.95
N GLY A 39 -13.11 1.73 15.81
CA GLY A 39 -13.39 2.07 17.22
C GLY A 39 -14.43 3.17 17.40
N ASN A 40 -15.06 3.62 16.32
CA ASN A 40 -16.14 4.59 16.28
C ASN A 40 -17.12 4.27 15.14
N ARG A 41 -18.31 4.90 15.17
CA ARG A 41 -19.40 4.67 14.20
C ARG A 41 -19.15 5.33 12.83
N GLU A 42 -18.43 6.45 12.80
CA GLU A 42 -18.33 7.33 11.63
C GLU A 42 -17.62 6.67 10.44
N LEU A 43 -16.57 5.90 10.72
CA LEU A 43 -15.72 5.31 9.69
C LEU A 43 -16.19 3.92 9.21
N ILE A 44 -17.20 3.32 9.87
CA ILE A 44 -17.63 1.94 9.60
C ILE A 44 -18.05 1.76 8.14
N HIS A 45 -18.84 2.68 7.58
CA HIS A 45 -19.25 2.61 6.17
C HIS A 45 -18.03 2.63 5.24
N LYS A 46 -17.11 3.58 5.41
CA LYS A 46 -15.93 3.75 4.56
C LYS A 46 -15.00 2.54 4.61
N VAL A 47 -14.76 1.98 5.80
CA VAL A 47 -13.92 0.78 5.97
C VAL A 47 -14.61 -0.45 5.39
N SER A 48 -15.93 -0.57 5.57
CA SER A 48 -16.71 -1.66 4.98
C SER A 48 -16.65 -1.63 3.45
N GLN A 49 -16.84 -0.45 2.84
CA GLN A 49 -16.72 -0.30 1.38
C GLN A 49 -15.32 -0.67 0.91
N ARG A 50 -14.27 -0.22 1.62
CA ARG A 50 -12.89 -0.57 1.29
C ARG A 50 -12.63 -2.08 1.35
N ALA A 51 -13.23 -2.81 2.30
CA ALA A 51 -13.10 -4.26 2.37
C ALA A 51 -13.69 -4.95 1.13
N PHE A 52 -14.87 -4.52 0.67
CA PHE A 52 -15.48 -5.05 -0.56
C PHE A 52 -14.74 -4.65 -1.83
N ASP A 53 -14.20 -3.42 -1.89
CA ASP A 53 -13.36 -2.98 -3.01
C ASP A 53 -12.08 -3.83 -3.14
N LEU A 54 -11.61 -4.40 -2.03
CA LEU A 54 -10.49 -5.35 -1.97
C LEU A 54 -10.92 -6.82 -2.13
N ALA A 55 -12.16 -7.06 -2.57
CA ALA A 55 -12.74 -8.37 -2.83
C ALA A 55 -12.85 -9.30 -1.59
N MET A 56 -12.91 -8.74 -0.38
CA MET A 56 -13.22 -9.53 0.82
C MET A 56 -14.66 -10.05 0.78
N ASN A 57 -14.90 -11.19 1.43
CA ASN A 57 -16.17 -11.91 1.34
C ASN A 57 -17.28 -11.35 2.25
N GLY A 58 -16.93 -10.49 3.20
CA GLY A 58 -17.91 -9.91 4.12
C GLY A 58 -17.33 -8.93 5.12
N VAL A 59 -18.21 -8.37 5.93
CA VAL A 59 -17.87 -7.50 7.06
C VAL A 59 -18.57 -7.98 8.34
N MET A 60 -17.89 -7.84 9.48
CA MET A 60 -18.45 -8.04 10.81
C MET A 60 -18.69 -6.68 11.46
N ILE A 61 -19.96 -6.29 11.59
CA ILE A 61 -20.35 -5.00 12.17
C ILE A 61 -21.12 -5.26 13.46
N GLU A 62 -20.67 -4.66 14.55
CA GLU A 62 -21.35 -4.75 15.83
C GLU A 62 -22.55 -3.81 15.89
N THR A 63 -23.67 -4.30 16.44
CA THR A 63 -24.91 -3.53 16.56
C THR A 63 -25.58 -3.68 17.92
N HIS A 64 -26.26 -2.62 18.36
CA HIS A 64 -27.08 -2.60 19.56
C HIS A 64 -28.24 -1.64 19.39
N ILE A 65 -29.38 -1.95 19.99
CA ILE A 65 -30.59 -1.10 19.90
C ILE A 65 -30.39 0.28 20.53
N ASP A 66 -29.51 0.35 21.52
CA ASP A 66 -29.14 1.55 22.27
C ASP A 66 -27.62 1.57 22.52
N PRO A 67 -26.80 1.86 21.49
CA PRO A 67 -25.35 1.70 21.58
C PRO A 67 -24.69 2.47 22.72
N ASP A 68 -25.23 3.62 23.13
CA ASP A 68 -24.64 4.47 24.18
C ASP A 68 -24.71 3.81 25.57
N ASN A 69 -25.63 2.85 25.75
CA ASN A 69 -25.79 2.06 26.99
C ASN A 69 -25.25 0.62 26.85
N ALA A 70 -24.52 0.30 25.78
CA ALA A 70 -23.95 -1.03 25.60
C ALA A 70 -22.86 -1.34 26.65
N LEU A 71 -22.86 -2.58 27.17
CA LEU A 71 -21.92 -3.01 28.22
C LEU A 71 -20.49 -3.25 27.70
N SER A 72 -20.32 -3.35 26.38
CA SER A 72 -19.02 -3.46 25.71
C SER A 72 -19.04 -2.58 24.48
N ASP A 73 -17.90 -1.97 24.16
CA ASP A 73 -17.62 -1.34 22.86
C ASP A 73 -18.72 -0.39 22.32
N ALA A 74 -19.42 0.30 23.22
CA ALA A 74 -20.52 1.24 22.94
C ALA A 74 -20.25 2.20 21.77
N ASN A 75 -19.03 2.72 21.67
CA ASN A 75 -18.64 3.70 20.67
C ASN A 75 -18.56 3.15 19.24
N GLN A 76 -18.37 1.83 19.05
CA GLN A 76 -18.22 1.19 17.73
C GLN A 76 -19.46 0.39 17.29
N GLN A 77 -20.49 0.33 18.14
CA GLN A 77 -21.75 -0.34 17.83
C GLN A 77 -22.71 0.60 17.10
N LEU A 78 -23.36 0.11 16.05
CA LEU A 78 -24.40 0.85 15.33
C LEU A 78 -25.80 0.51 15.83
N THR A 79 -26.74 1.43 15.62
CA THR A 79 -28.17 1.08 15.72
C THR A 79 -28.57 0.19 14.54
N PRO A 80 -29.59 -0.68 14.67
CA PRO A 80 -30.10 -1.46 13.56
C PRO A 80 -30.54 -0.60 12.36
N ALA A 81 -31.11 0.59 12.62
CA ALA A 81 -31.48 1.54 11.58
C ALA A 81 -30.26 2.04 10.80
N ARG A 82 -29.19 2.45 11.50
CA ARG A 82 -27.96 2.91 10.83
C ARG A 82 -27.26 1.78 10.08
N LEU A 83 -27.30 0.55 10.60
CA LEU A 83 -26.81 -0.61 9.85
C LEU A 83 -27.58 -0.79 8.54
N ALA A 84 -28.91 -0.71 8.56
CA ALA A 84 -29.74 -0.84 7.36
C ALA A 84 -29.41 0.22 6.30
N GLU A 85 -29.17 1.47 6.72
CA GLU A 85 -28.72 2.55 5.83
C GLU A 85 -27.38 2.18 5.17
N ILE A 86 -26.38 1.78 5.96
CA ILE A 86 -25.06 1.38 5.45
C ILE A 86 -25.18 0.23 4.46
N LEU A 87 -25.97 -0.81 4.78
CA LEU A 87 -26.16 -1.95 3.88
C LEU A 87 -26.81 -1.56 2.55
N GLY A 88 -27.66 -0.52 2.54
CA GLY A 88 -28.24 0.04 1.32
C GLY A 88 -27.29 0.92 0.51
N GLU A 89 -26.26 1.50 1.15
CA GLU A 89 -25.25 2.36 0.52
C GLU A 89 -24.07 1.56 -0.06
N LEU A 90 -23.78 0.37 0.46
CA LEU A 90 -22.64 -0.46 0.06
C LEU A 90 -22.74 -0.92 -1.41
N GLN A 91 -21.63 -0.76 -2.12
CA GLN A 91 -21.48 -1.20 -3.51
C GLN A 91 -20.69 -2.50 -3.58
N PHE A 92 -21.35 -3.57 -4.03
CA PHE A 92 -20.73 -4.88 -4.23
C PHE A 92 -20.19 -4.98 -5.66
N ARG A 93 -18.86 -5.03 -5.79
CA ARG A 93 -18.17 -5.22 -7.07
C ARG A 93 -17.81 -6.70 -7.23
N ARG A 94 -18.07 -7.27 -8.41
CA ARG A 94 -17.70 -8.66 -8.73
C ARG A 94 -16.35 -8.69 -9.45
N PRO A 95 -15.48 -9.68 -9.17
CA PRO A 95 -14.30 -9.93 -10.01
C PRO A 95 -14.76 -10.19 -11.45
N GLY A 96 -14.29 -9.38 -12.40
CA GLY A 96 -14.61 -9.51 -13.84
C GLY A 96 -15.72 -8.60 -14.39
N GLY A 97 -16.47 -7.87 -13.55
CA GLY A 97 -17.57 -7.02 -14.02
C GLY A 97 -18.72 -7.80 -14.69
N ASP A 98 -19.70 -7.09 -15.26
CA ASP A 98 -20.94 -7.68 -15.81
C ASP A 98 -20.93 -7.85 -17.36
N LEU A 99 -19.78 -7.74 -18.05
CA LEU A 99 -19.76 -7.69 -19.53
C LEU A 99 -18.56 -8.40 -20.16
N SER A 100 -18.78 -8.92 -21.37
CA SER A 100 -17.83 -9.67 -22.22
C SER A 100 -16.87 -8.82 -23.06
N ASP A 101 -16.90 -7.49 -22.92
CA ASP A 101 -16.19 -6.51 -23.79
C ASP A 101 -15.08 -5.70 -23.05
N PRO A 102 -15.21 -5.36 -21.73
CA PRO A 102 -14.15 -4.68 -20.98
C PRO A 102 -12.89 -5.54 -20.72
N GLU A 103 -12.98 -6.86 -20.86
CA GLU A 103 -11.88 -7.77 -20.56
C GLU A 103 -10.73 -7.65 -21.57
N ALA A 104 -11.04 -7.43 -22.85
CA ALA A 104 -10.03 -7.23 -23.89
C ALA A 104 -9.27 -5.91 -23.70
N VAL A 105 -9.98 -4.80 -23.44
CA VAL A 105 -9.35 -3.50 -23.17
C VAL A 105 -8.52 -3.54 -21.88
N LEU A 106 -8.99 -4.22 -20.84
CA LEU A 106 -8.21 -4.44 -19.62
C LEU A 106 -6.96 -5.30 -19.88
N ALA A 107 -7.06 -6.30 -20.75
CA ALA A 107 -5.91 -7.12 -21.13
C ALA A 107 -4.86 -6.29 -21.87
N ASP A 108 -5.27 -5.42 -22.79
CA ASP A 108 -4.37 -4.51 -23.51
C ASP A 108 -3.67 -3.54 -22.54
N MET A 109 -4.42 -2.91 -21.63
CA MET A 109 -3.83 -2.01 -20.62
C MET A 109 -2.86 -2.73 -19.68
N ARG A 110 -3.16 -3.98 -19.31
CA ARG A 110 -2.24 -4.81 -18.51
C ARG A 110 -0.98 -5.16 -19.29
N HIS A 111 -1.11 -5.40 -20.59
CA HIS A 111 0.04 -5.62 -21.45
C HIS A 111 0.94 -4.38 -21.53
N GLU A 112 0.36 -3.18 -21.66
CA GLU A 112 1.12 -1.92 -21.61
C GLU A 112 1.86 -1.73 -20.27
N ILE A 113 1.25 -2.14 -19.15
CA ILE A 113 1.91 -2.16 -17.83
C ILE A 113 3.07 -3.15 -17.84
N ASP A 114 2.86 -4.38 -18.30
CA ASP A 114 3.90 -5.42 -18.34
C ASP A 114 5.12 -5.00 -19.17
N GLU A 115 4.90 -4.36 -20.33
CA GLU A 115 5.97 -3.81 -21.17
C GLU A 115 6.73 -2.69 -20.45
N THR A 116 6.02 -1.77 -19.80
CA THR A 116 6.62 -0.68 -19.02
C THR A 116 7.44 -1.21 -17.84
N ASP A 117 6.93 -2.23 -17.14
CA ASP A 117 7.60 -2.86 -16.01
C ASP A 117 8.87 -3.60 -16.47
N GLN A 118 8.84 -4.21 -17.64
CA GLN A 118 10.03 -4.82 -18.24
C GLN A 118 11.12 -3.78 -18.55
N GLU A 119 10.74 -2.62 -19.07
CA GLU A 119 11.68 -1.50 -19.27
C GLU A 119 12.25 -0.98 -17.95
N LEU A 120 11.42 -0.87 -16.92
CA LEU A 120 11.82 -0.46 -15.58
C LEU A 120 12.86 -1.42 -14.99
N LEU A 121 12.65 -2.74 -15.13
CA LEU A 121 13.61 -3.75 -14.68
C LEU A 121 14.97 -3.62 -15.39
N GLU A 122 14.97 -3.35 -16.69
CA GLU A 122 16.21 -3.14 -17.46
C GLU A 122 16.93 -1.84 -17.06
N ILE A 123 16.18 -0.75 -16.78
CA ILE A 123 16.75 0.48 -16.20
C ILE A 123 17.40 0.18 -14.84
N MET A 124 16.73 -0.59 -13.99
CA MET A 124 17.23 -0.95 -12.66
C MET A 124 18.46 -1.87 -12.71
N ARG A 125 18.51 -2.78 -13.68
CA ARG A 125 19.69 -3.62 -13.96
C ARG A 125 20.90 -2.76 -14.32
N ARG A 126 20.76 -1.88 -15.32
CA ARG A 126 21.81 -0.93 -15.73
C ARG A 126 22.26 -0.03 -14.58
N ARG A 127 21.32 0.46 -13.77
CA ARG A 127 21.64 1.26 -12.58
C ARG A 127 22.48 0.46 -11.58
N THR A 128 22.15 -0.81 -11.36
CA THR A 128 22.90 -1.70 -10.46
C THR A 128 24.35 -1.89 -10.92
N GLU A 129 24.60 -2.06 -12.23
CA GLU A 129 25.95 -2.16 -12.78
C GLU A 129 26.78 -0.88 -12.56
N ILE A 130 26.15 0.30 -12.69
CA ILE A 130 26.80 1.58 -12.36
C ILE A 130 27.19 1.61 -10.87
N VAL A 131 26.29 1.20 -9.99
CA VAL A 131 26.53 1.19 -8.53
C VAL A 131 27.68 0.24 -8.16
N ALA A 132 27.74 -0.95 -8.78
CA ALA A 132 28.84 -1.88 -8.56
C ALA A 132 30.20 -1.29 -8.98
N ARG A 133 30.26 -0.60 -10.12
CA ARG A 133 31.46 0.13 -10.56
C ARG A 133 31.85 1.25 -9.59
N ILE A 134 30.87 2.00 -9.06
CA ILE A 134 31.11 3.02 -8.03
C ILE A 134 31.68 2.36 -6.75
N GLY A 135 31.13 1.23 -6.32
CA GLY A 135 31.63 0.48 -5.16
C GLY A 135 33.09 0.05 -5.33
N LYS A 136 33.42 -0.53 -6.49
CA LYS A 136 34.80 -0.92 -6.83
C LYS A 136 35.74 0.28 -6.81
N LEU A 137 35.36 1.38 -7.47
CA LEU A 137 36.16 2.61 -7.48
C LEU A 137 36.41 3.13 -6.06
N LYS A 138 35.37 3.20 -5.23
CA LYS A 138 35.49 3.65 -3.84
C LYS A 138 36.41 2.74 -3.03
N ARG A 139 36.29 1.41 -3.19
CA ARG A 139 37.18 0.43 -2.53
C ARG A 139 38.63 0.66 -2.94
N ASP A 140 38.89 0.69 -4.23
CA ASP A 140 40.25 0.79 -4.79
C ASP A 140 40.92 2.13 -4.38
N HIS A 141 40.12 3.18 -4.08
CA HIS A 141 40.59 4.49 -3.62
C HIS A 141 40.34 4.77 -2.12
N HIS A 142 39.99 3.76 -1.31
CA HIS A 142 39.76 3.90 0.14
C HIS A 142 38.73 4.99 0.53
N MET A 143 37.70 5.20 -0.30
CA MET A 143 36.62 6.16 -0.07
C MET A 143 35.49 5.54 0.75
N THR A 144 34.77 6.37 1.52
CA THR A 144 33.58 5.93 2.25
C THR A 144 32.38 5.72 1.33
N ILE A 145 31.50 4.77 1.71
CA ILE A 145 30.28 4.47 0.94
C ILE A 145 29.28 5.61 1.03
N LEU A 146 29.00 6.08 2.25
CA LEU A 146 27.92 7.00 2.52
C LEU A 146 28.34 8.46 2.30
N GLN A 147 27.61 9.15 1.42
CA GLN A 147 27.75 10.58 1.17
C GLN A 147 26.38 11.25 1.31
N VAL A 148 26.08 11.73 2.53
CA VAL A 148 24.76 12.28 2.89
C VAL A 148 24.38 13.50 2.04
N SER A 149 25.34 14.38 1.74
CA SER A 149 25.10 15.57 0.91
C SER A 149 24.63 15.21 -0.51
N ARG A 150 25.24 14.20 -1.12
CA ARG A 150 24.88 13.72 -2.47
C ARG A 150 23.47 13.13 -2.49
N TRP A 151 23.08 12.41 -1.44
CA TRP A 151 21.73 11.87 -1.29
C TRP A 151 20.69 12.99 -1.19
N LYS A 152 20.91 13.98 -0.31
CA LYS A 152 19.99 15.13 -0.17
C LYS A 152 19.75 15.85 -1.51
N GLN A 153 20.84 16.15 -2.24
CA GLN A 153 20.76 16.80 -3.55
C GLN A 153 20.04 15.94 -4.60
N LEU A 154 20.26 14.61 -4.57
CA LEU A 154 19.58 13.70 -5.49
C LEU A 154 18.09 13.68 -5.20
N LEU A 155 17.70 13.52 -3.93
CA LEU A 155 16.29 13.43 -3.56
C LEU A 155 15.54 14.71 -3.92
N GLU A 156 16.11 15.88 -3.62
CA GLU A 156 15.52 17.18 -3.97
C GLU A 156 15.28 17.33 -5.48
N ASP A 157 16.27 17.00 -6.32
CA ASP A 157 16.11 17.03 -7.78
C ASP A 157 15.06 16.00 -8.27
N ARG A 158 14.98 14.81 -7.65
CA ARG A 158 13.99 13.80 -8.04
C ARG A 158 12.57 14.18 -7.65
N LEU A 159 12.36 14.76 -6.47
CA LEU A 159 11.07 15.29 -6.05
C LEU A 159 10.59 16.39 -7.00
N GLN A 160 11.47 17.35 -7.33
CA GLN A 160 11.12 18.42 -8.28
C GLN A 160 10.75 17.88 -9.67
N ARG A 161 11.49 16.88 -10.17
CA ARG A 161 11.19 16.26 -11.47
C ARG A 161 9.90 15.44 -11.44
N GLY A 162 9.69 14.66 -10.38
CA GLY A 162 8.49 13.85 -10.18
C GLY A 162 7.24 14.70 -10.17
N ASN A 163 7.25 15.78 -9.40
CA ASN A 163 6.13 16.72 -9.33
C ASN A 163 5.80 17.32 -10.72
N ARG A 164 6.81 17.71 -11.52
CA ARG A 164 6.59 18.23 -12.89
C ARG A 164 5.93 17.26 -13.86
N ILE A 165 6.04 15.95 -13.64
CA ILE A 165 5.41 14.92 -14.47
C ILE A 165 4.17 14.31 -13.81
N GLY A 166 3.68 14.91 -12.72
CA GLY A 166 2.45 14.50 -12.06
C GLY A 166 2.58 13.35 -11.06
N LEU A 167 3.79 13.03 -10.58
CA LEU A 167 3.98 12.05 -9.51
C LEU A 167 3.90 12.72 -8.13
N GLU A 168 3.22 12.05 -7.20
CA GLU A 168 3.11 12.47 -5.80
C GLU A 168 4.47 12.42 -5.10
N GLU A 169 4.74 13.40 -4.22
CA GLU A 169 6.04 13.54 -3.56
C GLU A 169 6.39 12.33 -2.68
N ASP A 170 5.44 11.86 -1.87
CA ASP A 170 5.61 10.71 -0.99
C ASP A 170 5.97 9.44 -1.78
N PHE A 171 5.31 9.22 -2.92
CA PHE A 171 5.57 8.08 -3.80
C PHE A 171 6.99 8.11 -4.39
N VAL A 172 7.43 9.29 -4.86
CA VAL A 172 8.78 9.48 -5.40
C VAL A 172 9.82 9.29 -4.30
N GLU A 173 9.57 9.82 -3.11
CA GLU A 173 10.45 9.66 -1.97
C GLU A 173 10.65 8.19 -1.59
N ASP A 174 9.56 7.43 -1.47
CA ASP A 174 9.59 6.02 -1.10
C ASP A 174 10.38 5.17 -2.11
N ILE A 175 10.14 5.36 -3.42
CA ILE A 175 10.87 4.65 -4.48
C ILE A 175 12.37 4.95 -4.37
N PHE A 176 12.76 6.22 -4.35
CA PHE A 176 14.18 6.58 -4.39
C PHE A 176 14.91 6.20 -3.11
N ARG A 177 14.21 6.14 -1.96
CA ARG A 177 14.75 5.65 -0.69
C ARG A 177 15.09 4.17 -0.77
N VAL A 178 14.16 3.33 -1.21
CA VAL A 178 14.39 1.88 -1.40
C VAL A 178 15.55 1.63 -2.39
N ILE A 179 15.55 2.37 -3.50
CA ILE A 179 16.62 2.31 -4.50
C ILE A 179 17.98 2.71 -3.91
N HIS A 180 18.02 3.73 -3.04
CA HIS A 180 19.24 4.20 -2.39
C HIS A 180 19.78 3.20 -1.37
N GLU A 181 18.91 2.64 -0.53
CA GLU A 181 19.28 1.61 0.45
C GLU A 181 19.88 0.38 -0.23
N ARG A 182 19.26 -0.08 -1.34
CA ARG A 182 19.81 -1.18 -2.14
C ARG A 182 21.19 -0.84 -2.70
N SER A 183 21.41 0.41 -3.13
CA SER A 183 22.72 0.85 -3.61
C SER A 183 23.80 0.88 -2.52
N ILE A 184 23.46 1.24 -1.30
CA ILE A 184 24.38 1.20 -0.16
C ILE A 184 24.76 -0.25 0.13
N LYS A 185 23.76 -1.15 0.24
CA LYS A 185 23.98 -2.57 0.50
C LYS A 185 24.92 -3.20 -0.54
N MET A 186 24.67 -2.95 -1.83
CA MET A 186 25.52 -3.45 -2.91
C MET A 186 26.96 -2.91 -2.83
N GLN A 187 27.14 -1.62 -2.55
CA GLN A 187 28.49 -1.04 -2.38
C GLN A 187 29.21 -1.69 -1.19
N SER A 188 28.51 -1.94 -0.08
CA SER A 188 29.08 -2.63 1.08
C SER A 188 29.52 -4.06 0.74
N GLU A 189 28.71 -4.80 -0.02
CA GLU A 189 29.06 -6.14 -0.50
C GLU A 189 30.32 -6.10 -1.38
N VAL A 190 30.44 -5.14 -2.31
CA VAL A 190 31.63 -4.98 -3.15
C VAL A 190 32.87 -4.55 -2.36
N MET A 191 32.71 -3.72 -1.32
CA MET A 191 33.84 -3.28 -0.48
C MET A 191 34.39 -4.40 0.42
N ASN A 192 33.54 -5.36 0.79
CA ASN A 192 33.91 -6.49 1.65
C ASN A 192 34.38 -7.73 0.87
N GLN A 193 34.40 -7.65 -0.47
CA GLN A 193 35.05 -8.61 -1.37
C GLN A 193 36.50 -8.21 -1.62
#